data_AF-A0AAE9F3C3-F1
#
_entry.id   AF-A0AAE9F3C3-F1
#
_cell.length_a   1.000
_cell.length_b   1.000
_cell.length_c   1.000
_cell.angle_alpha   90.00
_cell.angle_beta   90.00
_cell.angle_gamma   90.00
#
_symmetry.space_group_name_H-M   'P 1'
#
loop_
_entity.id
_entity.type
_entity.pdbx_description
1 polymer ?
#
loop_
_entity_poly.entity_id
_entity_poly.type
_entity_poly.pdbx_seq_one_letter_code
_entity_poly.pdbx_strand_id
1 'polypeptide(L)'
;MAGELSEELEKDRDQVMGELEQISIQSPELQISEAIVLMKSITFPSTAQKNVMSDFEGVLKCWEKCEEQLKIVKNELADVKRERDELRKSVREKDNQMLNLTATHGKALANLYDRIGKQKKENQEEIYKLQNNHEQEMLNRIEETIIEARKESEKKYIEERELLVSQIKESQKRHDEEVATMKLAHEQNVKQLREENLQKFNEREQDHTNQLVLIKAENTAKLESLTEQLETRNQLNKETIEKLEKENLRIKLQQMENFNEYLEKLTKLESDNQKMILEVRKQQEDLLNKTFEEKKQHEELMAQELCKTAKQNQDELVLRIRQNANRELLKEFRNVLKPIQQTKEILMKITILCSVENAGMKDTSILEMNLHEVSQSKSSSMHKMELFEMYVLNQQYADEEVIQICQNYLRSVEMLLGSIKLMSMYTSPLTATRTVKVKIDGIREKAMVLSMEFERSRQEITGKLKQIRSDGNLFFQKQLQEESS
;
A
#
# COMPACT_ATOMS: atom_id res chain seq x y z
N MET A 1 -89.84 -91.82 14.85
CA MET A 1 -90.41 -91.45 13.53
C MET A 1 -89.54 -92.07 12.46
N ALA A 2 -89.92 -93.13 11.77
CA ALA A 2 -90.85 -94.20 12.13
C ALA A 2 -90.17 -95.51 11.67
N GLY A 3 -90.33 -96.67 12.31
CA GLY A 3 -91.49 -97.08 13.09
C GLY A 3 -92.45 -97.82 12.15
N GLU A 4 -92.37 -99.15 12.20
CA GLU A 4 -93.53 -99.96 12.59
C GLU A 4 -94.89 -99.48 12.06
N LEU A 5 -95.12 -99.71 10.78
CA LEU A 5 -96.29 -100.49 10.39
C LEU A 5 -95.74 -101.83 9.89
N SER A 6 -95.83 -102.87 10.71
CA SER A 6 -97.04 -103.69 10.93
C SER A 6 -97.23 -104.60 9.71
N GLU A 7 -97.06 -105.92 9.79
CA GLU A 7 -97.33 -106.86 10.91
C GLU A 7 -98.83 -106.97 11.29
N GLU A 8 -99.72 -106.46 10.42
CA GLU A 8 -101.17 -106.72 10.45
C GLU A 8 -101.67 -107.09 9.05
N LEU A 9 -101.27 -108.27 8.58
CA LEU A 9 -102.17 -109.22 7.92
C LEU A 9 -101.58 -110.65 7.93
N GLU A 10 -101.11 -111.06 9.11
CA GLU A 10 -101.30 -112.45 9.51
C GLU A 10 -102.82 -112.71 9.65
N LYS A 11 -103.27 -113.95 9.42
CA LYS A 11 -104.67 -114.40 9.60
C LYS A 11 -105.71 -113.75 8.68
N ASP A 12 -105.71 -114.18 7.41
CA ASP A 12 -106.88 -114.76 6.75
C ASP A 12 -106.37 -115.52 5.49
N ARG A 13 -106.70 -116.79 5.22
CA ARG A 13 -107.76 -117.63 5.77
C ARG A 13 -107.41 -119.12 5.66
N ASP A 14 -106.94 -119.73 6.76
CA ASP A 14 -107.50 -121.05 7.13
C ASP A 14 -109.00 -120.87 7.37
N GLN A 15 -109.82 -121.92 7.24
CA GLN A 15 -111.30 -121.86 7.31
C GLN A 15 -112.02 -121.43 6.00
N VAL A 16 -111.85 -122.24 4.96
CA VAL A 16 -112.93 -123.13 4.47
C VAL A 16 -112.23 -124.49 4.34
N MET A 17 -112.20 -125.37 5.34
CA MET A 17 -113.34 -125.89 6.13
C MET A 17 -114.54 -126.13 5.22
N GLY A 18 -114.72 -127.38 4.80
CA GLY A 18 -115.96 -127.77 4.16
C GLY A 18 -117.12 -127.73 5.15
N GLU A 19 -118.34 -127.68 4.63
CA GLU A 19 -119.36 -128.69 4.92
C GLU A 19 -120.58 -128.51 4.00
N LEU A 20 -120.86 -129.54 3.21
CA LEU A 20 -122.19 -130.00 2.76
C LEU A 20 -121.95 -131.50 2.49
N GLU A 21 -122.37 -132.40 3.38
CA GLU A 21 -123.73 -132.93 3.49
C GLU A 21 -124.19 -133.67 2.20
N GLN A 22 -124.67 -134.92 2.23
CA GLN A 22 -124.82 -135.92 3.30
C GLN A 22 -124.75 -137.33 2.64
N ILE A 23 -124.79 -138.51 3.28
CA ILE A 23 -125.33 -138.92 4.60
C ILE A 23 -124.48 -140.07 5.23
N SER A 24 -124.76 -140.41 6.49
CA SER A 24 -124.24 -141.54 7.29
C SER A 24 -124.85 -142.91 6.83
N ILE A 25 -124.55 -144.13 7.33
CA ILE A 25 -124.17 -144.60 8.67
C ILE A 25 -123.28 -145.86 8.65
N GLN A 26 -122.28 -145.91 9.55
CA GLN A 26 -121.90 -147.10 10.32
C GLN A 26 -121.63 -146.70 11.79
N SER A 27 -122.45 -147.15 12.75
CA SER A 27 -122.20 -147.10 14.22
C SER A 27 -123.33 -147.84 15.00
N PRO A 28 -123.24 -148.08 16.33
CA PRO A 28 -123.07 -149.48 16.77
C PRO A 28 -123.94 -149.92 17.98
N GLU A 29 -123.41 -150.91 18.70
CA GLU A 29 -123.79 -151.67 19.91
C GLU A 29 -124.49 -151.02 21.13
N LEU A 30 -125.05 -151.93 21.97
CA LEU A 30 -125.42 -151.81 23.40
C LEU A 30 -126.53 -150.78 23.79
N GLN A 31 -126.93 -150.62 25.07
CA GLN A 31 -127.63 -151.53 26.02
C GLN A 31 -128.03 -150.73 27.30
N ILE A 32 -129.23 -150.96 27.89
CA ILE A 32 -129.55 -150.95 29.35
C ILE A 32 -129.67 -149.58 30.14
N SER A 33 -130.94 -149.13 30.35
CA SER A 33 -131.66 -148.81 31.64
C SER A 33 -131.73 -147.47 32.47
N GLU A 34 -132.92 -147.25 33.12
CA GLU A 34 -133.30 -146.55 34.42
C GLU A 34 -133.24 -144.98 34.66
N ALA A 35 -133.61 -144.32 35.82
CA ALA A 35 -134.87 -144.24 36.67
C ALA A 35 -134.86 -143.21 37.90
N ILE A 36 -135.86 -142.43 38.46
CA ILE A 36 -137.30 -141.95 38.27
C ILE A 36 -137.61 -140.49 38.87
N VAL A 37 -138.45 -139.59 38.26
CA VAL A 37 -139.31 -138.42 38.80
C VAL A 37 -139.11 -136.88 38.42
N LEU A 38 -139.21 -135.79 39.27
CA LEU A 38 -139.38 -134.32 38.92
C LEU A 38 -138.99 -133.18 39.98
N MET A 39 -138.72 -131.91 39.55
CA MET A 39 -139.12 -130.55 40.13
C MET A 39 -138.10 -129.45 40.70
N LYS A 40 -138.29 -128.12 40.36
CA LYS A 40 -138.00 -126.78 41.05
C LYS A 40 -136.76 -125.82 40.76
N SER A 41 -136.52 -124.70 41.50
CA SER A 41 -136.36 -123.28 40.99
C SER A 41 -135.39 -122.21 41.68
N ILE A 42 -135.39 -120.91 41.23
CA ILE A 42 -134.98 -119.57 41.87
C ILE A 42 -133.51 -119.01 41.64
N THR A 43 -133.04 -117.71 41.57
CA THR A 43 -133.37 -116.26 41.17
C THR A 43 -132.03 -115.40 41.05
N PHE A 44 -131.77 -114.04 41.02
CA PHE A 44 -132.52 -112.74 41.18
C PHE A 44 -132.01 -111.39 40.46
N PRO A 45 -131.02 -110.54 40.90
CA PRO A 45 -131.20 -109.03 40.95
C PRO A 45 -130.07 -107.99 40.51
N SER A 46 -130.40 -106.68 40.30
CA SER A 46 -129.56 -105.41 40.35
C SER A 46 -130.46 -104.12 40.47
N THR A 47 -129.96 -102.89 40.76
CA THR A 47 -130.77 -101.82 41.44
C THR A 47 -130.83 -100.37 40.90
N ALA A 48 -132.01 -99.73 41.08
CA ALA A 48 -132.19 -98.29 41.32
C ALA A 48 -133.46 -97.96 42.16
N GLN A 49 -133.29 -97.22 43.27
CA GLN A 49 -134.27 -96.62 44.23
C GLN A 49 -135.62 -97.30 44.64
N LYS A 50 -135.75 -97.45 45.98
CA LYS A 50 -136.95 -97.50 46.87
C LYS A 50 -137.74 -98.83 47.06
N ASN A 51 -137.87 -99.20 48.36
CA ASN A 51 -138.95 -99.97 49.02
C ASN A 51 -139.06 -101.52 48.86
N VAL A 52 -138.03 -102.25 49.32
CA VAL A 52 -138.04 -103.17 50.51
C VAL A 52 -139.14 -104.28 50.67
N MET A 53 -138.67 -105.54 50.84
CA MET A 53 -139.24 -106.76 51.53
C MET A 53 -140.28 -107.71 50.86
N SER A 54 -139.87 -108.95 50.49
CA SER A 54 -140.16 -110.24 51.22
C SER A 54 -139.85 -111.56 50.44
N ASP A 55 -139.27 -112.56 51.13
CA ASP A 55 -139.32 -114.04 50.93
C ASP A 55 -138.60 -114.77 49.75
N PHE A 56 -138.41 -116.12 49.86
CA PHE A 56 -137.42 -116.93 49.08
C PHE A 56 -137.65 -118.49 49.06
N GLU A 57 -136.73 -119.23 48.40
CA GLU A 57 -136.32 -120.67 48.57
C GLU A 57 -137.11 -121.87 47.96
N GLY A 58 -136.43 -122.75 47.18
CA GLY A 58 -136.90 -124.13 46.88
C GLY A 58 -136.52 -124.78 45.54
N VAL A 59 -135.94 -126.00 45.60
CA VAL A 59 -135.57 -126.91 44.47
C VAL A 59 -136.26 -128.31 44.65
N LEU A 60 -135.90 -129.52 44.17
CA LEU A 60 -134.70 -130.05 43.49
C LEU A 60 -134.88 -131.32 42.58
N LYS A 61 -135.85 -132.23 42.82
CA LYS A 61 -135.50 -133.68 42.87
C LYS A 61 -136.30 -134.68 41.99
N CYS A 62 -135.69 -135.06 40.85
CA CYS A 62 -135.82 -136.26 40.00
C CYS A 62 -136.15 -135.98 38.51
N TRP A 63 -136.00 -136.96 37.60
CA TRP A 63 -136.09 -136.73 36.13
C TRP A 63 -136.41 -137.92 35.17
N GLU A 64 -136.31 -139.20 35.56
CA GLU A 64 -135.63 -140.17 34.67
C GLU A 64 -136.43 -141.27 33.90
N LYS A 65 -137.15 -142.24 34.52
CA LYS A 65 -137.42 -143.57 33.85
C LYS A 65 -138.39 -143.52 32.66
N CYS A 66 -137.96 -144.15 31.56
CA CYS A 66 -138.70 -144.29 30.30
C CYS A 66 -138.81 -145.74 29.77
N GLU A 67 -138.38 -146.76 30.51
CA GLU A 67 -137.66 -147.91 29.91
C GLU A 67 -138.46 -149.12 29.38
N GLU A 68 -139.54 -149.56 30.03
CA GLU A 68 -139.90 -150.99 30.13
C GLU A 68 -140.55 -151.65 28.86
N GLN A 69 -140.12 -151.33 27.64
CA GLN A 69 -140.62 -151.89 26.35
C GLN A 69 -139.48 -152.18 25.34
N LEU A 70 -139.22 -153.45 24.94
CA LEU A 70 -138.23 -153.74 23.85
C LEU A 70 -138.18 -155.15 23.17
N LYS A 71 -138.71 -156.24 23.74
CA LYS A 71 -138.01 -157.56 23.61
C LYS A 71 -138.36 -158.58 22.48
N ILE A 72 -139.32 -158.36 21.58
CA ILE A 72 -140.07 -159.47 20.93
C ILE A 72 -139.64 -159.94 19.49
N VAL A 73 -138.84 -159.19 18.72
CA VAL A 73 -138.87 -159.20 17.22
C VAL A 73 -138.01 -160.28 16.47
N LYS A 74 -137.27 -161.20 17.14
CA LYS A 74 -135.98 -161.70 16.59
C LYS A 74 -135.92 -162.84 15.52
N ASN A 75 -137.02 -163.39 14.97
CA ASN A 75 -136.99 -164.76 14.38
C ASN A 75 -136.80 -164.93 12.85
N GLU A 76 -136.90 -163.89 12.01
CA GLU A 76 -137.04 -164.07 10.54
C GLU A 76 -135.75 -164.45 9.78
N LEU A 77 -134.59 -164.48 10.45
CA LEU A 77 -133.26 -164.42 9.82
C LEU A 77 -132.74 -165.73 9.17
N ALA A 78 -133.50 -166.83 9.22
CA ALA A 78 -132.94 -168.18 9.00
C ALA A 78 -132.96 -168.70 7.54
N ASP A 79 -134.11 -168.65 6.85
CA ASP A 79 -134.31 -169.45 5.63
C ASP A 79 -133.62 -168.90 4.36
N VAL A 80 -133.50 -167.57 4.22
CA VAL A 80 -132.88 -166.88 3.07
C VAL A 80 -131.44 -167.36 2.80
N LYS A 81 -130.78 -167.96 3.79
CA LYS A 81 -129.38 -168.42 3.71
C LYS A 81 -129.16 -169.62 2.78
N ARG A 82 -130.22 -170.31 2.33
CA ARG A 82 -130.14 -171.64 1.68
C ARG A 82 -130.02 -171.60 0.14
N GLU A 83 -130.72 -170.70 -0.54
CA GLU A 83 -130.73 -170.61 -2.02
C GLU A 83 -129.36 -170.21 -2.62
N ARG A 84 -128.56 -169.47 -1.83
CA ARG A 84 -127.25 -168.92 -2.21
C ARG A 84 -126.27 -169.96 -2.77
N ASP A 85 -126.35 -171.22 -2.33
CA ASP A 85 -125.27 -172.18 -2.52
C ASP A 85 -125.36 -173.03 -3.81
N GLU A 86 -126.53 -173.11 -4.47
CA GLU A 86 -126.68 -173.85 -5.74
C GLU A 86 -126.13 -173.07 -6.94
N LEU A 87 -126.42 -171.76 -7.04
CA LEU A 87 -125.96 -170.87 -8.12
C LEU A 87 -124.43 -170.90 -8.33
N ARG A 88 -123.68 -171.17 -7.26
CA ARG A 88 -122.21 -171.10 -7.22
C ARG A 88 -121.50 -172.17 -8.08
N LYS A 89 -122.23 -173.16 -8.61
CA LYS A 89 -121.66 -174.24 -9.45
C LYS A 89 -121.59 -173.86 -10.94
N SER A 90 -122.58 -173.13 -11.47
CA SER A 90 -122.69 -172.79 -12.90
C SER A 90 -121.63 -171.79 -13.40
N VAL A 91 -121.02 -171.00 -12.50
CA VAL A 91 -120.11 -169.89 -12.87
C VAL A 91 -118.83 -170.40 -13.55
N ARG A 92 -118.23 -171.47 -13.01
CA ARG A 92 -116.89 -171.95 -13.39
C ARG A 92 -116.77 -172.48 -14.82
N GLU A 93 -117.88 -172.73 -15.50
CA GLU A 93 -117.87 -173.30 -16.85
C GLU A 93 -117.84 -172.24 -17.96
N LYS A 94 -118.12 -170.96 -17.63
CA LYS A 94 -118.04 -169.84 -18.58
C LYS A 94 -116.68 -169.13 -18.64
N ASP A 95 -115.90 -169.14 -17.55
CA ASP A 95 -114.62 -168.40 -17.48
C ASP A 95 -113.63 -168.82 -18.59
N ASN A 96 -113.54 -170.13 -18.88
CA ASN A 96 -112.61 -170.66 -19.88
C ASN A 96 -112.91 -170.24 -21.33
N GLN A 97 -114.14 -169.80 -21.65
CA GLN A 97 -114.43 -169.26 -22.99
C GLN A 97 -113.98 -167.79 -23.13
N MET A 98 -113.87 -167.06 -22.02
CA MET A 98 -113.57 -165.63 -22.03
C MET A 98 -112.09 -165.34 -22.33
N LEU A 99 -111.18 -166.22 -21.90
CA LEU A 99 -109.72 -166.05 -22.03
C LEU A 99 -109.23 -165.88 -23.48
N ASN A 100 -109.86 -166.56 -24.45
CA ASN A 100 -109.43 -166.53 -25.86
C ASN A 100 -109.80 -165.24 -26.61
N LEU A 101 -110.73 -164.42 -26.08
CA LEU A 101 -111.15 -163.15 -26.68
C LEU A 101 -110.25 -161.96 -26.30
N THR A 102 -109.50 -162.08 -25.21
CA THR A 102 -108.61 -161.03 -24.68
C THR A 102 -107.33 -160.87 -25.51
N ALA A 103 -106.82 -161.96 -26.09
CA ALA A 103 -105.53 -162.00 -26.78
C ALA A 103 -105.50 -161.25 -28.13
N THR A 104 -106.63 -161.19 -28.85
CA THR A 104 -106.69 -160.56 -30.18
C THR A 104 -106.81 -159.04 -30.11
N HIS A 105 -107.61 -158.50 -29.17
CA HIS A 105 -107.83 -157.06 -29.05
C HIS A 105 -106.59 -156.27 -28.58
N GLY A 106 -105.76 -156.86 -27.71
CA GLY A 106 -104.56 -156.18 -27.18
C GLY A 106 -103.56 -155.74 -28.26
N LYS A 107 -103.53 -156.44 -29.41
CA LYS A 107 -102.60 -156.14 -30.52
C LYS A 107 -103.04 -154.96 -31.39
N ALA A 108 -104.30 -154.53 -31.29
CA ALA A 108 -104.82 -153.38 -32.04
C ALA A 108 -104.53 -152.02 -31.36
N LEU A 109 -104.58 -151.97 -30.02
CA LEU A 109 -104.40 -150.72 -29.26
C LEU A 109 -103.00 -150.10 -29.44
N ALA A 110 -101.95 -150.93 -29.48
CA ALA A 110 -100.56 -150.46 -29.51
C ALA A 110 -100.26 -149.52 -30.71
N ASN A 111 -100.75 -149.87 -31.90
CA ASN A 111 -100.52 -149.11 -33.13
C ASN A 111 -101.19 -147.72 -33.17
N LEU A 112 -102.13 -147.43 -32.26
CA LEU A 112 -102.80 -146.13 -32.17
C LEU A 112 -101.98 -145.11 -31.39
N TYR A 113 -101.33 -145.53 -30.31
CA TYR A 113 -100.53 -144.63 -29.46
C TYR A 113 -99.30 -144.07 -30.17
N ASP A 114 -98.61 -144.88 -30.98
CA ASP A 114 -97.41 -144.47 -31.73
C ASP A 114 -97.67 -143.31 -32.72
N ARG A 115 -98.88 -143.21 -33.30
CA ARG A 115 -99.23 -142.10 -34.19
C ARG A 115 -99.39 -140.79 -33.43
N ILE A 116 -100.06 -140.83 -32.27
CA ILE A 116 -100.29 -139.65 -31.42
C ILE A 116 -98.96 -139.10 -30.90
N GLY A 117 -97.99 -139.98 -30.60
CA GLY A 117 -96.65 -139.61 -30.15
C GLY A 117 -95.87 -138.74 -31.14
N LYS A 118 -95.97 -139.00 -32.46
CA LYS A 118 -95.28 -138.19 -33.48
C LYS A 118 -95.88 -136.80 -33.64
N GLN A 119 -97.19 -136.72 -33.80
CA GLN A 119 -97.88 -135.46 -34.15
C GLN A 119 -97.74 -134.39 -33.04
N LYS A 120 -97.59 -134.80 -31.78
CA LYS A 120 -97.30 -133.87 -30.67
C LYS A 120 -95.94 -133.16 -30.81
N LYS A 121 -94.93 -133.81 -31.42
CA LYS A 121 -93.57 -133.26 -31.50
C LYS A 121 -93.43 -132.19 -32.59
N GLU A 122 -94.05 -132.40 -33.74
CA GLU A 122 -93.99 -131.49 -34.89
C GLU A 122 -94.58 -130.11 -34.53
N ASN A 123 -95.76 -130.08 -33.89
CA ASN A 123 -96.38 -128.84 -33.38
C ASN A 123 -95.51 -128.07 -32.37
N GLN A 124 -94.58 -128.76 -31.67
CA GLN A 124 -93.76 -128.15 -30.63
C GLN A 124 -92.53 -127.42 -31.22
N GLU A 125 -92.06 -127.82 -32.41
CA GLU A 125 -90.96 -127.17 -33.12
C GLU A 125 -91.42 -125.93 -33.92
N GLU A 126 -92.69 -125.86 -34.31
CA GLU A 126 -93.27 -124.72 -35.05
C GLU A 126 -93.49 -123.49 -34.16
N ILE A 127 -93.95 -123.68 -32.92
CA ILE A 127 -94.13 -122.61 -31.92
C ILE A 127 -92.81 -121.87 -31.65
N TYR A 128 -91.70 -122.61 -31.52
CA TYR A 128 -90.37 -122.05 -31.27
C TYR A 128 -89.88 -121.11 -32.38
N LYS A 129 -90.25 -121.37 -33.64
CA LYS A 129 -89.86 -120.51 -34.78
C LYS A 129 -90.62 -119.18 -34.79
N LEU A 130 -91.90 -119.19 -34.40
CA LEU A 130 -92.74 -117.99 -34.41
C LEU A 130 -92.34 -116.98 -33.33
N GLN A 131 -91.93 -117.44 -32.14
CA GLN A 131 -91.45 -116.55 -31.08
C GLN A 131 -90.17 -115.80 -31.49
N ASN A 132 -89.19 -116.53 -32.06
CA ASN A 132 -87.88 -115.99 -32.41
C ASN A 132 -87.96 -114.89 -33.50
N ASN A 133 -88.88 -115.02 -34.46
CA ASN A 133 -89.12 -113.99 -35.48
C ASN A 133 -89.70 -112.69 -34.88
N HIS A 134 -90.51 -112.78 -33.82
CA HIS A 134 -91.16 -111.61 -33.23
C HIS A 134 -90.19 -110.74 -32.41
N GLU A 135 -89.26 -111.35 -31.67
CA GLU A 135 -88.20 -110.61 -30.98
C GLU A 135 -87.29 -109.86 -31.96
N GLN A 136 -86.95 -110.46 -33.11
CA GLN A 136 -86.09 -109.82 -34.10
C GLN A 136 -86.75 -108.59 -34.76
N GLU A 137 -88.06 -108.62 -35.03
CA GLU A 137 -88.78 -107.43 -35.51
C GLU A 137 -88.82 -106.29 -34.48
N MET A 138 -88.95 -106.61 -33.19
CA MET A 138 -88.96 -105.62 -32.11
C MET A 138 -87.62 -104.89 -31.99
N LEU A 139 -86.50 -105.62 -32.08
CA LEU A 139 -85.15 -105.05 -32.02
C LEU A 139 -84.88 -104.05 -33.15
N ASN A 140 -85.19 -104.42 -34.39
CA ASN A 140 -84.89 -103.58 -35.56
C ASN A 140 -85.57 -102.19 -35.48
N ARG A 141 -86.82 -102.13 -35.02
CA ARG A 141 -87.59 -100.86 -34.89
C ARG A 141 -87.00 -99.92 -33.82
N ILE A 142 -86.42 -100.48 -32.77
CA ILE A 142 -85.74 -99.71 -31.72
C ILE A 142 -84.44 -99.09 -32.27
N GLU A 143 -83.69 -99.85 -33.08
CA GLU A 143 -82.42 -99.40 -33.65
C GLU A 143 -82.58 -98.25 -34.65
N GLU A 144 -83.56 -98.32 -35.56
CA GLU A 144 -83.90 -97.21 -36.48
C GLU A 144 -84.24 -95.92 -35.72
N THR A 145 -85.06 -96.03 -34.66
CA THR A 145 -85.49 -94.88 -33.83
C THR A 145 -84.29 -94.17 -33.17
N ILE A 146 -83.26 -94.91 -32.75
CA ILE A 146 -82.04 -94.36 -32.16
C ILE A 146 -81.16 -93.65 -33.21
N ILE A 147 -81.11 -94.17 -34.44
CA ILE A 147 -80.33 -93.60 -35.53
C ILE A 147 -80.91 -92.25 -35.97
N GLU A 148 -82.23 -92.14 -36.09
CA GLU A 148 -82.90 -90.90 -36.51
C GLU A 148 -82.65 -89.76 -35.50
N ALA A 149 -82.81 -90.03 -34.21
CA ALA A 149 -82.62 -89.05 -33.14
C ALA A 149 -81.19 -88.49 -33.05
N ARG A 150 -80.17 -89.27 -33.46
CA ARG A 150 -78.78 -88.80 -33.50
C ARG A 150 -78.56 -87.76 -34.60
N LYS A 151 -79.09 -87.97 -35.82
CA LYS A 151 -78.95 -87.03 -36.95
C LYS A 151 -79.56 -85.66 -36.63
N GLU A 152 -80.74 -85.66 -36.01
CA GLU A 152 -81.46 -84.45 -35.60
C GLU A 152 -80.68 -83.60 -34.58
N SER A 153 -79.93 -84.27 -33.68
CA SER A 153 -79.07 -83.63 -32.68
C SER A 153 -77.79 -83.05 -33.30
N GLU A 154 -77.08 -83.87 -34.10
CA GLU A 154 -75.81 -83.48 -34.73
C GLU A 154 -75.96 -82.27 -35.67
N LYS A 155 -77.08 -82.21 -36.41
CA LYS A 155 -77.39 -81.06 -37.28
C LYS A 155 -77.46 -79.74 -36.50
N LYS A 156 -78.16 -79.71 -35.35
CA LYS A 156 -78.33 -78.49 -34.54
C LYS A 156 -77.01 -77.98 -33.96
N TYR A 157 -76.14 -78.89 -33.54
CA TYR A 157 -74.79 -78.54 -33.07
C TYR A 157 -73.93 -77.88 -34.15
N ILE A 158 -74.07 -78.29 -35.42
CA ILE A 158 -73.36 -77.68 -36.55
C ILE A 158 -73.86 -76.25 -36.80
N GLU A 159 -75.18 -76.05 -36.86
CA GLU A 159 -75.80 -74.74 -37.12
C GLU A 159 -75.44 -73.71 -36.03
N GLU A 160 -75.47 -74.10 -34.75
CA GLU A 160 -75.08 -73.22 -33.63
C GLU A 160 -73.58 -72.86 -33.64
N ARG A 161 -72.72 -73.81 -34.02
CA ARG A 161 -71.27 -73.60 -34.16
C ARG A 161 -70.94 -72.62 -35.31
N GLU A 162 -71.63 -72.68 -36.44
CA GLU A 162 -71.38 -71.77 -37.57
C GLU A 162 -71.82 -70.33 -37.27
N LEU A 163 -72.89 -70.15 -36.49
CA LEU A 163 -73.34 -68.85 -36.00
C LEU A 163 -72.26 -68.17 -35.13
N LEU A 164 -71.71 -68.91 -34.15
CA LEU A 164 -70.67 -68.40 -33.25
C LEU A 164 -69.37 -68.05 -34.00
N VAL A 165 -68.94 -68.89 -34.96
CA VAL A 165 -67.77 -68.60 -35.81
C VAL A 165 -67.97 -67.34 -36.64
N SER A 166 -69.20 -67.06 -37.09
CA SER A 166 -69.53 -65.86 -37.87
C SER A 166 -69.48 -64.60 -37.00
N GLN A 167 -70.08 -64.64 -35.80
CA GLN A 167 -70.03 -63.53 -34.83
C GLN A 167 -68.60 -63.17 -34.42
N ILE A 168 -67.74 -64.17 -34.19
CA ILE A 168 -66.32 -63.97 -33.87
C ILE A 168 -65.61 -63.25 -35.02
N LYS A 169 -65.82 -63.66 -36.28
CA LYS A 169 -65.22 -62.99 -37.45
C LYS A 169 -65.64 -61.53 -37.58
N GLU A 170 -66.91 -61.20 -37.35
CA GLU A 170 -67.40 -59.82 -37.39
C GLU A 170 -66.89 -58.97 -36.22
N SER A 171 -66.64 -59.57 -35.05
CA SER A 171 -66.02 -58.88 -33.92
C SER A 171 -64.53 -58.61 -34.19
N GLN A 172 -63.80 -59.61 -34.69
CA GLN A 172 -62.38 -59.51 -35.04
C GLN A 172 -62.15 -58.40 -36.08
N LYS A 173 -62.91 -58.44 -37.19
CA LYS A 173 -62.81 -57.44 -38.27
C LYS A 173 -63.03 -56.01 -37.80
N ARG A 174 -64.01 -55.77 -36.90
CA ARG A 174 -64.25 -54.44 -36.32
C ARG A 174 -63.10 -53.97 -35.43
N HIS A 175 -62.51 -54.87 -34.64
CA HIS A 175 -61.35 -54.53 -33.82
C HIS A 175 -60.10 -54.23 -34.66
N ASP A 176 -59.87 -55.00 -35.73
CA ASP A 176 -58.77 -54.73 -36.67
C ASP A 176 -58.93 -53.36 -37.37
N GLU A 177 -60.16 -52.97 -37.71
CA GLU A 177 -60.50 -51.63 -38.25
C GLU A 177 -60.29 -50.50 -37.23
N GLU A 178 -60.63 -50.73 -35.96
CA GLU A 178 -60.39 -49.79 -34.85
C GLU A 178 -58.90 -49.59 -34.57
N VAL A 179 -58.11 -50.68 -34.54
CA VAL A 179 -56.65 -50.63 -34.37
C VAL A 179 -55.98 -49.93 -35.56
N ALA A 180 -56.43 -50.18 -36.80
CA ALA A 180 -55.92 -49.52 -37.99
C ALA A 180 -56.18 -48.00 -37.99
N THR A 181 -57.38 -47.58 -37.59
CA THR A 181 -57.74 -46.15 -37.51
C THR A 181 -57.01 -45.43 -36.37
N MET A 182 -56.88 -46.05 -35.18
CA MET A 182 -56.05 -45.51 -34.09
C MET A 182 -54.57 -45.35 -34.50
N LYS A 183 -54.00 -46.34 -35.19
CA LYS A 183 -52.60 -46.27 -35.66
C LYS A 183 -52.40 -45.13 -36.65
N LEU A 184 -53.31 -44.96 -37.61
CA LEU A 184 -53.23 -43.90 -38.62
C LEU A 184 -53.35 -42.50 -37.97
N ALA A 185 -54.25 -42.32 -37.01
CA ALA A 185 -54.37 -41.09 -36.22
C ALA A 185 -53.10 -40.79 -35.39
N HIS A 186 -52.47 -41.82 -34.80
CA HIS A 186 -51.21 -41.67 -34.09
C HIS A 186 -50.07 -41.24 -35.03
N GLU A 187 -49.95 -41.86 -36.21
CA GLU A 187 -48.96 -41.46 -37.22
C GLU A 187 -49.16 -40.03 -37.74
N GLN A 188 -50.42 -39.56 -37.85
CA GLN A 188 -50.73 -38.17 -38.17
C GLN A 188 -50.31 -37.21 -37.06
N ASN A 189 -50.68 -37.48 -35.80
CA ASN A 189 -50.28 -36.67 -34.64
C ASN A 189 -48.75 -36.59 -34.49
N VAL A 190 -48.03 -37.69 -34.73
CA VAL A 190 -46.55 -37.71 -34.69
C VAL A 190 -45.93 -36.89 -35.84
N LYS A 191 -46.56 -36.81 -37.00
CA LYS A 191 -46.12 -35.91 -38.10
C LYS A 191 -46.35 -34.44 -37.73
N GLN A 192 -47.56 -34.08 -37.32
CA GLN A 192 -47.89 -32.70 -36.91
C GLN A 192 -46.97 -32.23 -35.77
N LEU A 193 -46.73 -33.05 -34.74
CA LEU A 193 -45.82 -32.69 -33.65
C LEU A 193 -44.35 -32.54 -34.10
N ARG A 194 -43.91 -33.20 -35.18
CA ARG A 194 -42.58 -32.97 -35.77
C ARG A 194 -42.54 -31.66 -36.56
N GLU A 195 -43.56 -31.39 -37.34
CA GLU A 195 -43.71 -30.16 -38.14
C GLU A 195 -43.79 -28.92 -37.24
N GLU A 196 -44.62 -28.96 -36.19
CA GLU A 196 -44.73 -27.89 -35.19
C GLU A 196 -43.41 -27.66 -34.43
N ASN A 197 -42.69 -28.73 -34.05
CA ASN A 197 -41.40 -28.58 -33.36
C ASN A 197 -40.31 -28.05 -34.30
N LEU A 198 -40.32 -28.43 -35.57
CA LEU A 198 -39.41 -27.89 -36.58
C LEU A 198 -39.69 -26.40 -36.83
N GLN A 199 -40.96 -26.00 -36.95
CA GLN A 199 -41.33 -24.59 -37.06
C GLN A 199 -40.87 -23.79 -35.82
N LYS A 200 -41.19 -24.26 -34.60
CA LYS A 200 -40.78 -23.60 -33.34
C LYS A 200 -39.26 -23.58 -33.14
N PHE A 201 -38.52 -24.50 -33.76
CA PHE A 201 -37.06 -24.46 -33.81
C PHE A 201 -36.57 -23.37 -34.76
N ASN A 202 -37.05 -23.38 -36.01
CA ASN A 202 -36.67 -22.41 -37.04
C ASN A 202 -36.98 -20.96 -36.63
N GLU A 203 -38.13 -20.72 -35.99
CA GLU A 203 -38.53 -19.41 -35.46
C GLU A 203 -37.53 -18.89 -34.41
N ARG A 204 -37.05 -19.77 -33.51
CA ARG A 204 -36.03 -19.43 -32.50
C ARG A 204 -34.65 -19.24 -33.10
N GLU A 205 -34.27 -20.07 -34.08
CA GLU A 205 -33.00 -19.92 -34.80
C GLU A 205 -32.96 -18.58 -35.57
N GLN A 206 -34.08 -18.18 -36.17
CA GLN A 206 -34.22 -16.89 -36.83
C GLN A 206 -34.17 -15.71 -35.84
N ASP A 207 -34.87 -15.78 -34.71
CA ASP A 207 -34.82 -14.75 -33.66
C ASP A 207 -33.39 -14.59 -33.07
N HIS A 208 -32.74 -15.69 -32.69
CA HIS A 208 -31.34 -15.66 -32.25
C HIS A 208 -30.39 -15.12 -33.34
N THR A 209 -30.63 -15.44 -34.62
CA THR A 209 -29.85 -14.87 -35.74
C THR A 209 -30.05 -13.36 -35.84
N ASN A 210 -31.29 -12.87 -35.72
CA ASN A 210 -31.61 -11.44 -35.73
C ASN A 210 -30.95 -10.72 -34.54
N GLN A 211 -31.02 -11.28 -33.33
CA GLN A 211 -30.36 -10.75 -32.14
C GLN A 211 -28.84 -10.68 -32.31
N LEU A 212 -28.22 -11.71 -32.88
CA LEU A 212 -26.78 -11.72 -33.18
C LEU A 212 -26.39 -10.68 -34.24
N VAL A 213 -27.25 -10.39 -35.22
CA VAL A 213 -27.03 -9.30 -36.19
C VAL A 213 -27.12 -7.94 -35.51
N LEU A 214 -28.13 -7.69 -34.66
CA LEU A 214 -28.27 -6.45 -33.91
C LEU A 214 -27.08 -6.20 -32.97
N ILE A 215 -26.68 -7.20 -32.18
CA ILE A 215 -25.53 -7.11 -31.26
C ILE A 215 -24.23 -6.86 -32.03
N LYS A 216 -24.04 -7.47 -33.21
CA LYS A 216 -22.88 -7.19 -34.08
C LYS A 216 -22.91 -5.75 -34.59
N ALA A 217 -24.04 -5.27 -35.10
CA ALA A 217 -24.17 -3.90 -35.60
C ALA A 217 -23.92 -2.86 -34.49
N GLU A 218 -24.49 -3.05 -33.30
CA GLU A 218 -24.22 -2.21 -32.14
C GLU A 218 -22.74 -2.20 -31.74
N ASN A 219 -22.10 -3.37 -31.68
CA ASN A 219 -20.69 -3.46 -31.28
C ASN A 219 -19.75 -2.88 -32.34
N THR A 220 -20.08 -3.00 -33.63
CA THR A 220 -19.36 -2.33 -34.72
C THR A 220 -19.47 -0.82 -34.58
N ALA A 221 -20.68 -0.25 -34.45
CA ALA A 221 -20.88 1.19 -34.31
C ALA A 221 -20.22 1.77 -33.03
N LYS A 222 -20.24 1.02 -31.92
CA LYS A 222 -19.52 1.40 -30.68
C LYS A 222 -17.99 1.39 -30.88
N LEU A 223 -17.46 0.40 -31.61
CA LEU A 223 -16.02 0.31 -31.90
C LEU A 223 -15.57 1.41 -32.87
N GLU A 224 -16.36 1.74 -33.89
CA GLU A 224 -16.12 2.85 -34.82
C GLU A 224 -16.08 4.18 -34.07
N SER A 225 -17.09 4.48 -33.24
CA SER A 225 -17.13 5.72 -32.46
C SER A 225 -16.01 5.82 -31.42
N LEU A 226 -15.59 4.71 -30.80
CA LEU A 226 -14.44 4.69 -29.89
C LEU A 226 -13.11 4.91 -30.64
N THR A 227 -12.96 4.38 -31.86
CA THR A 227 -11.81 4.64 -32.74
C THR A 227 -11.76 6.12 -33.14
N GLU A 228 -12.87 6.71 -33.60
CA GLU A 228 -12.95 8.14 -33.97
C GLU A 228 -12.59 9.07 -32.80
N GLN A 229 -13.10 8.77 -31.59
CA GLN A 229 -12.74 9.50 -30.37
C GLN A 229 -11.26 9.36 -30.01
N LEU A 230 -10.67 8.18 -30.20
CA LEU A 230 -9.26 7.90 -29.91
C LEU A 230 -8.34 8.59 -30.93
N GLU A 231 -8.67 8.58 -32.23
CA GLU A 231 -7.96 9.32 -33.27
C GLU A 231 -8.02 10.83 -33.02
N THR A 232 -9.21 11.37 -32.74
CA THR A 232 -9.41 12.79 -32.40
C THR A 232 -8.56 13.20 -31.18
N ARG A 233 -8.54 12.36 -30.13
CA ARG A 233 -7.74 12.61 -28.93
C ARG A 233 -6.24 12.52 -29.19
N ASN A 234 -5.80 11.58 -30.04
CA ASN A 234 -4.39 11.44 -30.42
C ASN A 234 -3.90 12.65 -31.24
N GLN A 235 -4.72 13.15 -32.17
CA GLN A 235 -4.40 14.37 -32.92
C GLN A 235 -4.32 15.60 -32.01
N LEU A 236 -5.29 15.78 -31.10
CA LEU A 236 -5.27 16.87 -30.11
C LEU A 236 -4.04 16.79 -29.18
N ASN A 237 -3.68 15.59 -28.73
CA ASN A 237 -2.47 15.36 -27.93
C ASN A 237 -1.21 15.75 -28.72
N LYS A 238 -1.09 15.32 -29.98
CA LYS A 238 0.05 15.64 -30.86
C LYS A 238 0.20 17.15 -31.04
N GLU A 239 -0.87 17.86 -31.37
CA GLU A 239 -0.84 19.32 -31.49
C GLU A 239 -0.47 20.02 -30.18
N THR A 240 -0.88 19.47 -29.04
CA THR A 240 -0.53 20.01 -27.72
C THR A 240 0.95 19.82 -27.42
N ILE A 241 1.52 18.65 -27.74
CA ILE A 241 2.95 18.37 -27.63
C ILE A 241 3.75 19.32 -28.53
N GLU A 242 3.38 19.45 -29.81
CA GLU A 242 4.05 20.37 -30.74
C GLU A 242 4.02 21.84 -30.28
N LYS A 243 2.93 22.28 -29.64
CA LYS A 243 2.82 23.63 -29.06
C LYS A 243 3.76 23.79 -27.86
N LEU A 244 3.78 22.81 -26.95
CA LEU A 244 4.67 22.80 -25.77
C LEU A 244 6.15 22.71 -26.13
N GLU A 245 6.52 21.95 -27.16
CA GLU A 245 7.90 21.86 -27.67
C GLU A 245 8.38 23.19 -28.26
N LYS A 246 7.53 23.85 -29.06
CA LYS A 246 7.81 25.20 -29.63
C LYS A 246 7.96 26.25 -28.52
N GLU A 247 7.14 26.19 -27.47
CA GLU A 247 7.27 27.08 -26.31
C GLU A 247 8.53 26.78 -25.47
N ASN A 248 8.83 25.51 -25.21
CA ASN A 248 10.03 25.09 -24.48
C ASN A 248 11.31 25.55 -25.20
N LEU A 249 11.34 25.45 -26.53
CA LEU A 249 12.43 25.97 -27.37
C LEU A 249 12.54 27.51 -27.26
N ARG A 250 11.42 28.24 -27.35
CA ARG A 250 11.39 29.70 -27.17
C ARG A 250 11.95 30.12 -25.79
N ILE A 251 11.55 29.44 -24.73
CA ILE A 251 12.03 29.71 -23.36
C ILE A 251 13.54 29.46 -23.26
N LYS A 252 14.05 28.37 -23.83
CA LYS A 252 15.50 28.08 -23.85
C LYS A 252 16.31 29.12 -24.61
N LEU A 253 15.82 29.58 -25.77
CA LEU A 253 16.46 30.65 -26.53
C LEU A 253 16.50 31.95 -25.71
N GLN A 254 15.37 32.37 -25.14
CA GLN A 254 15.31 33.58 -24.31
C GLN A 254 16.17 33.48 -23.04
N GLN A 255 16.30 32.29 -22.42
CA GLN A 255 17.23 32.06 -21.32
C GLN A 255 18.69 32.20 -21.76
N MET A 256 19.05 31.70 -22.94
CA MET A 256 20.39 31.82 -23.51
C MET A 256 20.74 33.26 -23.90
N GLU A 257 19.80 34.01 -24.49
CA GLU A 257 19.95 35.43 -24.81
C GLU A 257 20.18 36.27 -23.53
N ASN A 258 19.32 36.10 -22.52
CA ASN A 258 19.48 36.74 -21.21
C ASN A 258 20.84 36.40 -20.56
N PHE A 259 21.27 35.13 -20.63
CA PHE A 259 22.54 34.69 -20.05
C PHE A 259 23.75 35.32 -20.78
N ASN A 260 23.70 35.41 -22.11
CA ASN A 260 24.72 36.10 -22.90
C ASN A 260 24.78 37.60 -22.57
N GLU A 261 23.63 38.27 -22.42
CA GLU A 261 23.60 39.67 -21.95
C GLU A 261 24.24 39.84 -20.56
N TYR A 262 23.99 38.92 -19.62
CA TYR A 262 24.61 38.97 -18.29
C TYR A 262 26.12 38.73 -18.36
N LEU A 263 26.59 37.79 -19.20
CA LEU A 263 28.02 37.58 -19.44
C LEU A 263 28.68 38.83 -20.03
N GLU A 264 28.11 39.45 -21.06
CA GLU A 264 28.68 40.66 -21.67
C GLU A 264 28.77 41.82 -20.66
N LYS A 265 27.72 42.01 -19.85
CA LYS A 265 27.71 43.02 -18.77
C LYS A 265 28.79 42.74 -17.71
N LEU A 266 29.01 41.47 -17.34
CA LEU A 266 30.07 41.07 -16.41
C LEU A 266 31.47 41.26 -17.00
N THR A 267 31.73 40.81 -18.23
CA THR A 267 33.03 40.98 -18.90
C THR A 267 33.35 42.46 -19.13
N LYS A 268 32.36 43.29 -19.44
CA LYS A 268 32.54 44.74 -19.51
C LYS A 268 32.90 45.34 -18.16
N LEU A 269 32.15 45.00 -17.10
CA LEU A 269 32.42 45.47 -15.74
C LEU A 269 33.82 45.05 -15.25
N GLU A 270 34.25 43.83 -15.58
CA GLU A 270 35.62 43.36 -15.31
C GLU A 270 36.65 44.21 -16.06
N SER A 271 36.47 44.44 -17.37
CA SER A 271 37.37 45.26 -18.19
C SER A 271 37.48 46.70 -17.68
N ASP A 272 36.37 47.31 -17.28
CA ASP A 272 36.33 48.68 -16.77
C ASP A 272 36.95 48.78 -15.37
N ASN A 273 36.74 47.77 -14.49
CA ASN A 273 37.45 47.66 -13.21
C ASN A 273 38.97 47.46 -13.39
N GLN A 274 39.41 46.63 -14.36
CA GLN A 274 40.83 46.44 -14.65
C GLN A 274 41.49 47.74 -15.12
N LYS A 275 40.82 48.53 -15.98
CA LYS A 275 41.29 49.88 -16.38
C LYS A 275 41.43 50.81 -15.19
N MET A 276 40.41 50.88 -14.32
CA MET A 276 40.42 51.73 -13.13
C MET A 276 41.57 51.37 -12.18
N ILE A 277 41.84 50.07 -11.97
CA ILE A 277 42.97 49.60 -11.15
C ILE A 277 44.32 50.00 -11.76
N LEU A 278 44.48 49.94 -13.08
CA LEU A 278 45.70 50.39 -13.76
C LEU A 278 45.89 51.91 -13.67
N GLU A 279 44.82 52.68 -13.81
CA GLU A 279 44.87 54.14 -13.66
C GLU A 279 45.23 54.56 -12.23
N VAL A 280 44.59 53.98 -11.21
CA VAL A 280 44.90 54.25 -9.80
C VAL A 280 46.34 53.87 -9.46
N ARG A 281 46.85 52.73 -9.96
CA ARG A 281 48.26 52.33 -9.79
C ARG A 281 49.22 53.36 -10.39
N LYS A 282 48.92 53.84 -11.60
CA LYS A 282 49.75 54.87 -12.25
C LYS A 282 49.71 56.19 -11.47
N GLN A 283 48.53 56.65 -11.05
CA GLN A 283 48.41 57.87 -10.22
C GLN A 283 49.19 57.74 -8.90
N GLN A 284 49.19 56.55 -8.28
CA GLN A 284 49.97 56.27 -7.07
C GLN A 284 51.49 56.29 -7.32
N GLU A 285 51.95 55.77 -8.46
CA GLU A 285 53.37 55.81 -8.88
C GLU A 285 53.83 57.24 -9.21
N ASP A 286 53.03 58.00 -9.98
CA ASP A 286 53.28 59.41 -10.30
C ASP A 286 53.36 60.26 -9.02
N LEU A 287 52.47 60.03 -8.03
CA LEU A 287 52.49 60.69 -6.72
C LEU A 287 53.70 60.30 -5.87
N LEU A 288 54.11 59.02 -5.86
CA LEU A 288 55.29 58.56 -5.13
C LEU A 288 56.56 59.23 -5.67
N ASN A 289 56.72 59.24 -6.99
CA ASN A 289 57.85 59.86 -7.68
C ASN A 289 57.91 61.38 -7.43
N LYS A 290 56.76 62.06 -7.50
CA LYS A 290 56.66 63.50 -7.18
C LYS A 290 57.03 63.79 -5.72
N THR A 291 56.54 62.99 -4.78
CA THR A 291 56.83 63.14 -3.34
C THR A 291 58.32 62.93 -3.04
N PHE A 292 58.96 61.96 -3.72
CA PHE A 292 60.39 61.70 -3.58
C PHE A 292 61.24 62.88 -4.06
N GLU A 293 60.95 63.41 -5.25
CA GLU A 293 61.72 64.52 -5.82
C GLU A 293 61.46 65.85 -5.09
N GLU A 294 60.23 66.12 -4.63
CA GLU A 294 59.92 67.26 -3.74
C GLU A 294 60.67 67.17 -2.41
N LYS A 295 60.74 65.98 -1.81
CA LYS A 295 61.53 65.75 -0.58
C LYS A 295 63.01 66.02 -0.83
N LYS A 296 63.59 65.48 -1.91
CA LYS A 296 65.00 65.68 -2.29
C LYS A 296 65.32 67.16 -2.49
N GLN A 297 64.49 67.90 -3.22
CA GLN A 297 64.65 69.35 -3.41
C GLN A 297 64.55 70.12 -2.09
N HIS A 298 63.68 69.71 -1.16
CA HIS A 298 63.61 70.32 0.17
C HIS A 298 64.88 70.04 1.00
N GLU A 299 65.42 68.82 0.98
CA GLU A 299 66.68 68.47 1.65
C GLU A 299 67.87 69.24 1.07
N GLU A 300 67.95 69.39 -0.26
CA GLU A 300 68.96 70.22 -0.94
C GLU A 300 68.87 71.70 -0.55
N LEU A 301 67.66 72.28 -0.49
CA LEU A 301 67.44 73.68 -0.08
C LEU A 301 67.80 73.91 1.40
N MET A 302 67.41 72.99 2.29
CA MET A 302 67.76 73.05 3.71
C MET A 302 69.28 72.99 3.93
N ALA A 303 69.99 72.14 3.18
CA ALA A 303 71.46 72.07 3.22
C ALA A 303 72.10 73.39 2.74
N GLN A 304 71.60 73.98 1.65
CA GLN A 304 72.10 75.27 1.16
C GLN A 304 71.90 76.40 2.19
N GLU A 305 70.73 76.49 2.84
CA GLU A 305 70.45 77.55 3.80
C GLU A 305 71.27 77.41 5.10
N LEU A 306 71.49 76.17 5.56
CA LEU A 306 72.43 75.88 6.64
C LEU A 306 73.86 76.33 6.29
N CYS A 307 74.33 76.06 5.06
CA CYS A 307 75.64 76.52 4.61
C CYS A 307 75.74 78.06 4.51
N LYS A 308 74.69 78.76 4.06
CA LYS A 308 74.65 80.24 4.08
C LYS A 308 74.74 80.78 5.50
N THR A 309 73.91 80.25 6.40
CA THR A 309 73.85 80.69 7.81
C THR A 309 75.18 80.43 8.52
N ALA A 310 75.78 79.25 8.32
CA ALA A 310 77.09 78.91 8.87
C ALA A 310 78.18 79.87 8.37
N LYS A 311 78.18 80.21 7.06
CA LYS A 311 79.13 81.18 6.51
C LYS A 311 78.90 82.59 7.07
N GLN A 312 77.66 83.08 7.13
CA GLN A 312 77.35 84.39 7.70
C GLN A 312 77.81 84.50 9.17
N ASN A 313 77.55 83.48 9.98
CA ASN A 313 78.02 83.41 11.36
C ASN A 313 79.55 83.36 11.46
N GLN A 314 80.24 82.68 10.55
CA GLN A 314 81.70 82.64 10.48
C GLN A 314 82.29 84.01 10.09
N ASP A 315 81.74 84.65 9.05
CA ASP A 315 82.18 85.96 8.57
C ASP A 315 81.95 87.03 9.67
N GLU A 316 80.82 87.00 10.39
CA GLU A 316 80.58 87.90 11.53
C GLU A 316 81.50 87.59 12.72
N LEU A 317 81.76 86.32 13.05
CA LEU A 317 82.67 85.95 14.13
C LEU A 317 84.10 86.43 13.84
N VAL A 318 84.60 86.25 12.62
CA VAL A 318 85.91 86.76 12.19
C VAL A 318 85.97 88.29 12.30
N LEU A 319 84.91 88.99 11.90
CA LEU A 319 84.80 90.45 12.05
C LEU A 319 84.84 90.89 13.51
N ARG A 320 84.09 90.22 14.40
CA ARG A 320 84.06 90.52 15.85
C ARG A 320 85.42 90.25 16.51
N ILE A 321 86.11 89.16 16.17
CA ILE A 321 87.46 88.84 16.66
C ILE A 321 88.46 89.94 16.27
N ARG A 322 88.45 90.35 14.99
CA ARG A 322 89.28 91.42 14.44
C ARG A 322 89.02 92.78 15.12
N GLN A 323 87.75 93.17 15.26
CA GLN A 323 87.34 94.39 15.97
C GLN A 323 87.82 94.39 17.43
N ASN A 324 87.78 93.25 18.12
CA ASN A 324 88.26 93.13 19.50
C ASN A 324 89.81 93.20 19.58
N ALA A 325 90.53 92.56 18.65
CA ALA A 325 91.98 92.66 18.58
C ALA A 325 92.44 94.11 18.33
N ASN A 326 91.79 94.83 17.41
CA ASN A 326 92.02 96.25 17.17
C ASN A 326 91.77 97.12 18.42
N ARG A 327 90.71 96.82 19.19
CA ARG A 327 90.40 97.54 20.44
C ARG A 327 91.55 97.43 21.44
N GLU A 328 91.99 96.20 21.72
CA GLU A 328 93.03 95.95 22.72
C GLU A 328 94.40 96.45 22.25
N LEU A 329 94.70 96.35 20.95
CA LEU A 329 95.87 96.99 20.34
C LEU A 329 95.89 98.51 20.55
N LEU A 330 94.78 99.20 20.27
CA LEU A 330 94.69 100.66 20.45
C LEU A 330 94.69 101.08 21.92
N LYS A 331 94.21 100.22 22.83
CA LYS A 331 94.27 100.39 24.28
C LYS A 331 95.70 100.30 24.81
N GLU A 332 96.50 99.34 24.35
CA GLU A 332 97.93 99.30 24.70
C GLU A 332 98.74 100.40 24.00
N PHE A 333 98.37 100.78 22.78
CA PHE A 333 98.98 101.95 22.12
C PHE A 333 98.79 103.22 22.96
N ARG A 334 97.60 103.46 23.54
CA ARG A 334 97.35 104.55 24.50
C ARG A 334 98.27 104.49 25.73
N ASN A 335 98.71 103.31 26.17
CA ASN A 335 99.66 103.19 27.28
C ASN A 335 101.08 103.66 26.89
N VAL A 336 101.47 103.51 25.62
CA VAL A 336 102.70 104.11 25.06
C VAL A 336 102.58 105.62 24.89
N LEU A 337 101.40 106.12 24.49
CA LEU A 337 101.18 107.56 24.29
C LEU A 337 101.37 108.41 25.56
N LYS A 338 101.16 107.84 26.75
CA LYS A 338 101.24 108.56 28.05
C LYS A 338 102.61 109.22 28.30
N PRO A 339 103.75 108.50 28.34
CA PRO A 339 105.07 109.13 28.53
C PRO A 339 105.48 110.03 27.35
N ILE A 340 105.05 109.73 26.12
CA ILE A 340 105.33 110.57 24.95
C ILE A 340 104.63 111.94 25.07
N GLN A 341 103.37 111.94 25.53
CA GLN A 341 102.61 113.16 25.80
C GLN A 341 103.24 113.96 26.97
N GLN A 342 103.70 113.29 28.04
CA GLN A 342 104.44 113.94 29.13
C GLN A 342 105.73 114.60 28.63
N THR A 343 106.54 113.91 27.80
CA THR A 343 107.72 114.48 27.13
C THR A 343 107.38 115.78 26.41
N LYS A 344 106.31 115.79 25.59
CA LYS A 344 105.85 116.99 24.88
C LYS A 344 105.44 118.12 25.83
N GLU A 345 104.72 117.80 26.90
CA GLU A 345 104.23 118.78 27.88
C GLU A 345 105.38 119.43 28.67
N ILE A 346 106.39 118.66 29.10
CA ILE A 346 107.58 119.19 29.79
C ILE A 346 108.40 120.07 28.83
N LEU A 347 108.53 119.70 27.54
CA LEU A 347 109.12 120.59 26.52
C LEU A 347 108.34 121.91 26.37
N MET A 348 107.01 121.88 26.52
CA MET A 348 106.18 123.09 26.51
C MET A 348 106.39 123.93 27.79
N LYS A 349 106.53 123.31 28.97
CA LYS A 349 106.93 124.00 30.21
C LYS A 349 108.28 124.69 30.06
N ILE A 350 109.29 124.01 29.52
CA ILE A 350 110.63 124.57 29.25
C ILE A 350 110.52 125.79 28.32
N THR A 351 109.68 125.71 27.29
CA THR A 351 109.45 126.82 26.34
C THR A 351 108.86 128.07 27.03
N ILE A 352 107.99 127.87 28.03
CA ILE A 352 107.36 128.95 28.83
C ILE A 352 108.35 129.50 29.88
N LEU A 353 109.07 128.63 30.59
CA LEU A 353 110.08 129.02 31.59
C LEU A 353 111.20 129.87 30.97
N CYS A 354 111.65 129.53 29.77
CA CYS A 354 112.69 130.27 29.05
C CYS A 354 112.17 131.51 28.30
N SER A 355 110.89 131.90 28.46
CA SER A 355 110.30 133.07 27.76
C SER A 355 110.87 134.41 28.24
N VAL A 356 110.63 135.47 27.44
CA VAL A 356 111.14 136.83 27.71
C VAL A 356 110.48 137.45 28.96
N GLU A 357 109.22 137.10 29.23
CA GLU A 357 108.44 137.60 30.37
C GLU A 357 108.97 137.04 31.70
N ASN A 358 109.41 135.78 31.70
CA ASN A 358 110.05 135.13 32.86
C ASN A 358 111.54 135.50 33.03
N ALA A 359 112.10 136.39 32.21
CA ALA A 359 113.54 136.65 32.17
C ALA A 359 114.14 137.27 33.45
N GLY A 360 113.31 137.76 34.38
CA GLY A 360 113.72 138.22 35.72
C GLY A 360 113.80 137.12 36.79
N MET A 361 113.13 135.98 36.59
CA MET A 361 113.04 134.86 37.54
C MET A 361 113.84 133.65 37.03
N LYS A 362 115.13 133.85 36.71
CA LYS A 362 116.00 132.80 36.13
C LYS A 362 116.56 131.84 37.18
N ASP A 363 115.67 131.12 37.85
CA ASP A 363 116.05 129.94 38.63
C ASP A 363 116.42 128.80 37.65
N THR A 364 117.72 128.57 37.48
CA THR A 364 118.22 127.52 36.59
C THR A 364 117.94 126.12 37.15
N SER A 365 117.71 125.96 38.46
CA SER A 365 117.42 124.64 39.04
C SER A 365 116.09 124.07 38.55
N ILE A 366 115.08 124.92 38.37
CA ILE A 366 113.77 124.51 37.81
C ILE A 366 113.91 124.08 36.34
N LEU A 367 114.77 124.77 35.57
CA LEU A 367 115.07 124.40 34.18
C LEU A 367 115.86 123.08 34.10
N GLU A 368 116.85 122.89 34.97
CA GLU A 368 117.64 121.64 35.07
C GLU A 368 116.76 120.46 35.51
N MET A 369 115.84 120.66 36.46
CA MET A 369 114.85 119.68 36.88
C MET A 369 113.92 119.28 35.71
N ASN A 370 113.35 120.25 34.98
CA ASN A 370 112.50 119.94 33.83
C ASN A 370 113.30 119.21 32.72
N LEU A 371 114.55 119.62 32.45
CA LEU A 371 115.43 118.92 31.49
C LEU A 371 115.71 117.48 31.93
N HIS A 372 115.91 117.23 33.23
CA HIS A 372 116.05 115.88 33.78
C HIS A 372 114.75 115.08 33.63
N GLU A 373 113.57 115.68 33.87
CA GLU A 373 112.27 115.05 33.65
C GLU A 373 112.08 114.63 32.18
N VAL A 374 112.43 115.46 31.18
CA VAL A 374 112.35 115.02 29.76
C VAL A 374 113.33 113.88 29.48
N SER A 375 114.52 113.87 30.09
CA SER A 375 115.48 112.77 29.94
C SER A 375 114.98 111.47 30.57
N GLN A 376 114.28 111.50 31.71
CA GLN A 376 113.62 110.33 32.29
C GLN A 376 112.42 109.87 31.44
N SER A 377 111.60 110.82 30.98
CA SER A 377 110.41 110.57 30.16
C SER A 377 110.78 109.98 28.79
N LYS A 378 111.93 110.36 28.21
CA LYS A 378 112.53 109.70 27.04
C LYS A 378 112.77 108.21 27.30
N SER A 379 113.51 107.85 28.37
CA SER A 379 113.81 106.45 28.68
C SER A 379 112.55 105.63 28.97
N SER A 380 111.57 106.24 29.65
CA SER A 380 110.26 105.63 29.88
C SER A 380 109.48 105.40 28.58
N SER A 381 109.53 106.36 27.65
CA SER A 381 108.90 106.25 26.33
C SER A 381 109.52 105.12 25.50
N MET A 382 110.85 105.09 25.35
CA MET A 382 111.56 104.04 24.62
C MET A 382 111.20 102.64 25.14
N HIS A 383 111.26 102.44 26.46
CA HIS A 383 110.92 101.15 27.05
C HIS A 383 109.44 100.75 26.84
N LYS A 384 108.50 101.72 26.83
CA LYS A 384 107.10 101.44 26.47
C LYS A 384 106.89 101.17 24.98
N MET A 385 107.75 101.70 24.12
CA MET A 385 107.73 101.42 22.67
C MET A 385 108.21 99.99 22.41
N GLU A 386 109.35 99.58 22.97
CA GLU A 386 109.87 98.19 22.91
C GLU A 386 108.82 97.15 23.34
N LEU A 387 108.17 97.38 24.49
CA LEU A 387 107.12 96.49 25.00
C LEU A 387 105.88 96.43 24.08
N PHE A 388 105.55 97.52 23.39
CA PHE A 388 104.44 97.56 22.44
C PHE A 388 104.78 96.90 21.11
N GLU A 389 106.02 97.00 20.62
CA GLU A 389 106.46 96.25 19.44
C GLU A 389 106.43 94.74 19.70
N MET A 390 106.87 94.30 20.88
CA MET A 390 106.71 92.91 21.33
C MET A 390 105.24 92.50 21.48
N TYR A 391 104.34 93.40 21.90
CA TYR A 391 102.90 93.13 21.93
C TYR A 391 102.32 92.96 20.50
N VAL A 392 102.69 93.85 19.58
CA VAL A 392 102.26 93.83 18.16
C VAL A 392 102.68 92.54 17.47
N LEU A 393 103.90 92.06 17.69
CA LEU A 393 104.38 90.79 17.13
C LEU A 393 103.58 89.56 17.59
N ASN A 394 102.77 89.67 18.64
CA ASN A 394 101.89 88.62 19.14
C ASN A 394 100.41 88.81 18.72
N GLN A 395 100.06 89.88 17.98
CA GLN A 395 98.70 90.11 17.49
C GLN A 395 98.44 89.44 16.15
N GLN A 396 97.77 88.29 16.17
CA GLN A 396 97.43 87.50 14.97
C GLN A 396 96.15 87.94 14.26
N TYR A 397 95.34 88.81 14.87
CA TYR A 397 93.98 89.13 14.42
C TYR A 397 93.67 90.64 14.27
N ALA A 398 94.60 91.52 14.62
CA ALA A 398 94.42 92.96 14.41
C ALA A 398 94.65 93.31 12.92
N ASP A 399 94.04 94.40 12.46
CA ASP A 399 94.20 94.88 11.09
C ASP A 399 95.60 95.44 10.86
N GLU A 400 96.25 94.95 9.81
CA GLU A 400 97.59 95.38 9.38
C GLU A 400 97.69 96.91 9.20
N GLU A 401 96.63 97.55 8.72
CA GLU A 401 96.57 99.02 8.58
C GLU A 401 96.65 99.74 9.93
N VAL A 402 95.98 99.22 10.96
CA VAL A 402 95.98 99.77 12.33
C VAL A 402 97.33 99.52 13.00
N ILE A 403 97.91 98.32 12.82
CA ILE A 403 99.28 98.00 13.24
C ILE A 403 100.26 98.98 12.61
N GLN A 404 100.20 99.15 11.28
CA GLN A 404 101.15 99.94 10.52
C GLN A 404 101.07 101.42 10.88
N ILE A 405 99.88 101.96 11.16
CA ILE A 405 99.70 103.33 11.67
C ILE A 405 100.34 103.49 13.06
N CYS A 406 100.09 102.57 13.99
CA CYS A 406 100.70 102.62 15.32
C CYS A 406 102.23 102.58 15.25
N GLN A 407 102.81 101.65 14.48
CA GLN A 407 104.27 101.57 14.25
C GLN A 407 104.85 102.84 13.62
N ASN A 408 104.16 103.42 12.61
CA ASN A 408 104.64 104.64 11.95
C ASN A 408 104.66 105.85 12.90
N TYR A 409 103.72 105.94 13.84
CA TYR A 409 103.80 106.94 14.92
C TYR A 409 105.01 106.71 15.83
N LEU A 410 105.22 105.47 16.28
CA LEU A 410 106.32 105.15 17.20
C LEU A 410 107.68 105.43 16.55
N ARG A 411 107.90 105.02 15.29
CA ARG A 411 109.11 105.37 14.52
C ARG A 411 109.29 106.88 14.36
N SER A 412 108.21 107.63 14.21
CA SER A 412 108.26 109.10 14.14
C SER A 412 108.62 109.74 15.48
N VAL A 413 108.11 109.18 16.58
CA VAL A 413 108.46 109.58 17.95
C VAL A 413 109.91 109.22 18.31
N GLU A 414 110.37 108.04 17.88
CA GLU A 414 111.74 107.56 18.09
C GLU A 414 112.75 108.54 17.49
N MET A 415 112.53 109.00 16.26
CA MET A 415 113.38 110.02 15.62
C MET A 415 113.41 111.34 16.40
N LEU A 416 112.31 111.75 17.05
CA LEU A 416 112.27 112.96 17.87
C LEU A 416 113.00 112.77 19.21
N LEU A 417 112.80 111.62 19.87
CA LEU A 417 113.50 111.23 21.10
C LEU A 417 115.01 111.02 20.86
N GLY A 418 115.39 110.50 19.70
CA GLY A 418 116.78 110.34 19.25
C GLY A 418 117.43 111.62 18.72
N SER A 419 116.66 112.70 18.52
CA SER A 419 117.13 113.88 17.80
C SER A 419 118.32 114.58 18.47
N ILE A 420 119.26 115.04 17.64
CA ILE A 420 120.40 115.87 18.07
C ILE A 420 119.90 117.16 18.75
N LYS A 421 118.74 117.70 18.32
CA LYS A 421 118.06 118.83 18.98
C LYS A 421 117.85 118.52 20.46
N LEU A 422 117.16 117.43 20.79
CA LEU A 422 116.81 117.04 22.16
C LEU A 422 118.06 116.71 22.97
N MET A 423 118.96 115.89 22.43
CA MET A 423 120.22 115.53 23.11
C MET A 423 121.05 116.78 23.47
N SER A 424 121.11 117.77 22.57
CA SER A 424 121.86 119.01 22.80
C SER A 424 121.22 119.97 23.82
N MET A 425 120.00 119.72 24.28
CA MET A 425 119.39 120.46 25.39
C MET A 425 119.94 119.98 26.74
N TYR A 426 120.18 118.67 26.90
CA TYR A 426 120.73 118.10 28.14
C TYR A 426 122.24 118.30 28.27
N THR A 427 122.98 118.29 27.16
CA THR A 427 124.45 118.43 27.17
C THR A 427 124.95 119.87 27.14
N SER A 428 124.06 120.87 27.24
CA SER A 428 124.41 122.29 27.27
C SER A 428 124.58 122.81 28.72
N PRO A 429 125.80 122.98 29.25
CA PRO A 429 126.00 123.39 30.64
C PRO A 429 125.53 124.83 30.90
N LEU A 430 124.65 125.03 31.88
CA LEU A 430 124.04 126.31 32.27
C LEU A 430 124.95 127.19 33.16
N THR A 431 126.26 127.21 32.88
CA THR A 431 127.27 127.91 33.68
C THR A 431 127.08 129.44 33.71
N ALA A 432 127.00 129.99 34.93
CA ALA A 432 126.66 131.38 35.26
C ALA A 432 127.64 132.44 34.70
N THR A 433 127.43 132.83 33.45
CA THR A 433 128.20 133.88 32.74
C THR A 433 127.27 134.69 31.83
N ARG A 434 127.75 135.82 31.26
CA ARG A 434 126.97 136.64 30.29
C ARG A 434 126.40 135.86 29.09
N THR A 435 126.94 134.67 28.78
CA THR A 435 126.45 133.79 27.70
C THR A 435 125.13 133.06 28.02
N VAL A 436 124.71 133.03 29.29
CA VAL A 436 123.51 132.28 29.75
C VAL A 436 122.23 132.70 29.03
N LYS A 437 122.07 133.98 28.65
CA LYS A 437 120.90 134.41 27.88
C LYS A 437 120.81 133.66 26.53
N VAL A 438 121.89 133.67 25.74
CA VAL A 438 121.96 133.00 24.43
C VAL A 438 121.77 131.48 24.56
N LYS A 439 122.30 130.86 25.63
CA LYS A 439 122.06 129.43 25.92
C LYS A 439 120.58 129.14 26.21
N ILE A 440 119.94 129.94 27.06
CA ILE A 440 118.51 129.79 27.42
C ILE A 440 117.61 130.01 26.20
N ASP A 441 117.87 131.05 25.41
CA ASP A 441 117.14 131.34 24.17
C ASP A 441 117.30 130.16 23.17
N GLY A 442 118.49 129.57 23.06
CA GLY A 442 118.76 128.39 22.24
C GLY A 442 118.17 127.07 22.76
N ILE A 443 117.90 126.95 24.07
CA ILE A 443 117.15 125.83 24.66
C ILE A 443 115.65 125.99 24.40
N ARG A 444 115.13 127.23 24.55
CA ARG A 444 113.73 127.58 24.26
C ARG A 444 113.33 127.21 22.84
N GLU A 445 114.14 127.61 21.85
CA GLU A 445 113.86 127.37 20.44
C GLU A 445 113.79 125.87 20.13
N LYS A 446 114.75 125.08 20.64
CA LYS A 446 114.75 123.61 20.49
C LYS A 446 113.53 122.98 21.15
N ALA A 447 113.18 123.41 22.36
CA ALA A 447 112.02 122.90 23.09
C ALA A 447 110.70 123.19 22.36
N MET A 448 110.54 124.41 21.83
CA MET A 448 109.38 124.83 21.06
C MET A 448 109.24 124.01 19.78
N VAL A 449 110.31 123.94 18.97
CA VAL A 449 110.33 123.19 17.71
C VAL A 449 110.02 121.71 17.95
N LEU A 450 110.61 121.08 18.97
CA LEU A 450 110.34 119.68 19.30
C LEU A 450 108.91 119.46 19.78
N SER A 451 108.37 120.32 20.65
CA SER A 451 106.98 120.20 21.12
C SER A 451 105.96 120.35 19.97
N MET A 452 106.26 121.18 18.97
CA MET A 452 105.49 121.29 17.73
C MET A 452 105.66 120.08 16.80
N GLU A 453 106.85 119.49 16.71
CA GLU A 453 107.10 118.29 15.91
C GLU A 453 106.39 117.05 16.50
N PHE A 454 106.40 116.90 17.83
CA PHE A 454 105.59 115.89 18.53
C PHE A 454 104.08 116.08 18.28
N GLU A 455 103.58 117.32 18.38
CA GLU A 455 102.15 117.60 18.13
C GLU A 455 101.75 117.31 16.69
N ARG A 456 102.58 117.65 15.70
CA ARG A 456 102.31 117.39 14.28
C ARG A 456 102.17 115.88 14.02
N SER A 457 103.12 115.08 14.52
CA SER A 457 103.08 113.62 14.44
C SER A 457 101.81 113.04 15.08
N ARG A 458 101.44 113.55 16.27
CA ARG A 458 100.23 113.15 17.00
C ARG A 458 98.96 113.46 16.20
N GLN A 459 98.88 114.64 15.57
CA GLN A 459 97.73 115.08 14.78
C GLN A 459 97.56 114.26 13.49
N GLU A 460 98.65 114.00 12.76
CA GLU A 460 98.61 113.21 11.52
C GLU A 460 98.05 111.79 11.77
N ILE A 461 98.56 111.12 12.80
CA ILE A 461 98.16 109.76 13.17
C ILE A 461 96.76 109.73 13.77
N THR A 462 96.38 110.75 14.56
CA THR A 462 94.98 110.93 15.00
C THR A 462 94.03 111.13 13.81
N GLY A 463 94.49 111.75 12.73
CA GLY A 463 93.77 111.86 11.46
C GLY A 463 93.58 110.49 10.80
N LYS A 464 94.67 109.75 10.58
CA LYS A 464 94.66 108.41 9.95
C LYS A 464 93.78 107.41 10.72
N LEU A 465 93.87 107.36 12.05
CA LEU A 465 92.99 106.53 12.89
C LEU A 465 91.50 106.95 12.81
N LYS A 466 91.21 108.25 12.62
CA LYS A 466 89.84 108.72 12.37
C LYS A 466 89.33 108.42 10.96
N GLN A 467 90.23 108.23 9.99
CA GLN A 467 89.85 107.83 8.63
C GLN A 467 89.43 106.36 8.58
N ILE A 468 90.21 105.44 9.16
CA ILE A 468 89.78 104.02 9.31
C ILE A 468 88.45 103.90 10.08
N ARG A 469 88.25 104.76 11.08
CA ARG A 469 86.97 104.88 11.84
C ARG A 469 85.77 105.27 10.96
N SER A 470 86.01 105.90 9.81
CA SER A 470 84.99 106.45 8.92
C SER A 470 84.74 105.55 7.70
N ASP A 471 85.80 104.95 7.14
CA ASP A 471 85.77 104.38 5.79
C ASP A 471 85.34 102.90 5.74
N GLY A 472 85.20 102.17 6.87
CA GLY A 472 84.96 100.73 6.79
C GLY A 472 84.37 99.94 7.98
N ASN A 473 84.02 100.52 9.13
CA ASN A 473 83.48 99.71 10.25
C ASN A 473 82.52 100.44 11.20
N LEU A 474 81.37 99.83 11.51
CA LEU A 474 80.30 100.40 12.35
C LEU A 474 80.65 100.50 13.86
N PHE A 475 81.86 100.10 14.27
CA PHE A 475 82.17 99.67 15.64
C PHE A 475 82.86 100.72 16.54
N PHE A 476 82.84 102.00 16.18
CA PHE A 476 83.40 103.07 17.02
C PHE A 476 82.39 104.14 17.45
N GLN A 477 81.09 103.97 17.19
CA GLN A 477 80.12 105.05 17.38
C GLN A 477 79.57 105.18 18.82
N LYS A 478 79.78 104.19 19.71
CA LYS A 478 79.28 104.24 21.11
C LYS A 478 80.36 104.20 22.20
N GLN A 479 81.25 103.20 22.20
CA GLN A 479 82.16 102.93 23.35
C GLN A 479 83.37 103.86 23.50
N LEU A 480 83.29 105.11 23.03
CA LEU A 480 84.24 106.17 23.39
C LEU A 480 83.58 107.50 23.77
N GLN A 481 82.24 107.63 23.71
CA GLN A 481 81.56 108.75 24.38
C GLN A 481 81.52 108.54 25.90
N GLU A 482 81.47 107.28 26.36
CA GLU A 482 81.49 106.90 27.78
C GLU A 482 82.90 106.94 28.41
N GLU A 483 83.97 106.92 27.59
CA GLU A 483 85.37 107.06 28.04
C GLU A 483 85.96 108.47 27.78
N SER A 484 85.13 109.47 27.45
CA SER A 484 85.55 110.86 27.18
C SER A 484 84.89 111.88 28.12
N SER A 485 84.50 111.44 29.33
CA SER A 485 84.01 112.28 30.45
C SER A 485 85.02 112.26 31.59
#